data_AF-A0A1D6MM94-F1
#
_entry.id   AF-A0A1D6MM94-F1
#
_cell.length_a   1.000
_cell.length_b   1.000
_cell.length_c   1.000
_cell.angle_alpha   90.00
_cell.angle_beta   90.00
_cell.angle_gamma   90.00
#
_symmetry.space_group_name_H-M   'P 1'
#
loop_
_entity.id
_entity.type
_entity.pdbx_description
1 polymer ?
#
loop_
_entity_poly.entity_id
_entity_poly.type
_entity_poly.pdbx_seq_one_letter_code
_entity_poly.pdbx_strand_id
1 'polypeptide(L)'
;MAMGAASILLMMVSLGPADDDAGGQATPTAVMADDKKAGGGDDDKKKRPWKCCDVPICTRSWPPVCRCADTVERCASTCQHCEQVEEGGPRRYRCLDTHRGDPGPRCGDGEDDGGEWSPTPRLARGHRF
;
A
#
# COMPACT_ATOMS: atom_id res chain seq x y z
N MET A 1 -44.12 41.96 -26.97
CA MET A 1 -44.66 41.73 -25.60
C MET A 1 -45.67 40.61 -25.65
N ALA A 2 -45.49 39.56 -24.84
CA ALA A 2 -46.59 38.78 -24.26
C ALA A 2 -46.00 37.91 -23.15
N MET A 3 -46.02 38.46 -21.93
CA MET A 3 -45.73 37.78 -20.68
C MET A 3 -46.99 36.97 -20.30
N GLY A 4 -46.86 35.66 -20.15
CA GLY A 4 -47.91 34.80 -19.62
C GLY A 4 -47.61 34.43 -18.16
N ALA A 5 -48.28 35.12 -17.24
CA ALA A 5 -48.47 34.76 -15.82
C ALA A 5 -49.15 33.37 -15.71
N ALA A 6 -49.18 32.59 -14.64
CA ALA A 6 -48.69 32.58 -13.27
C ALA A 6 -48.99 31.15 -12.75
N SER A 7 -48.27 30.65 -11.74
CA SER A 7 -48.90 30.11 -10.54
C SER A 7 -47.85 29.63 -9.54
N ILE A 8 -48.04 30.11 -8.33
CA ILE A 8 -47.23 29.96 -7.13
C ILE A 8 -47.73 28.75 -6.36
N LEU A 9 -46.84 27.89 -5.86
CA LEU A 9 -47.05 27.17 -4.61
C LEU A 9 -45.72 27.10 -3.85
N LEU A 10 -45.50 28.11 -3.00
CA LEU A 10 -44.62 28.03 -1.83
C LEU A 10 -45.37 27.24 -0.75
N MET A 11 -44.88 26.07 -0.38
CA MET A 11 -45.20 25.45 0.91
C MET A 11 -43.90 25.20 1.66
N MET A 12 -43.68 26.10 2.61
CA MET A 12 -42.63 26.09 3.62
C MET A 12 -42.89 24.99 4.67
N VAL A 13 -41.81 24.66 5.38
CA VAL A 13 -41.75 24.14 6.76
C VAL A 13 -41.69 22.62 6.95
N SER A 14 -40.55 22.18 7.49
CA SER A 14 -40.49 21.27 8.64
C SER A 14 -39.13 21.44 9.30
N LEU A 15 -39.11 22.20 10.39
CA LEU A 15 -38.06 22.17 11.41
C LEU A 15 -37.95 20.73 11.94
N GLY A 16 -36.78 20.12 11.80
CA GLY A 16 -36.38 18.92 12.55
C GLY A 16 -35.46 19.32 13.71
N PRO A 17 -35.56 18.64 14.86
CA PRO A 17 -35.02 19.11 16.14
C PRO A 17 -33.49 19.14 16.20
N ALA A 18 -32.99 20.07 17.02
CA ALA A 18 -31.65 20.04 17.57
C ALA A 18 -31.58 18.94 18.62
N ASP A 19 -30.69 17.98 18.43
CA ASP A 19 -30.35 16.97 19.43
C ASP A 19 -29.10 17.44 20.18
N ASP A 20 -29.31 18.07 21.34
CA ASP A 20 -28.29 18.30 22.36
C ASP A 20 -28.04 16.99 23.13
N ASP A 21 -26.97 16.24 22.78
CA ASP A 21 -26.49 15.13 23.62
C ASP A 21 -25.38 15.63 24.55
N ALA A 22 -25.80 15.91 25.79
CA ALA A 22 -24.93 16.20 26.91
C ALA A 22 -24.52 14.91 27.62
N GLY A 23 -23.21 14.64 27.65
CA GLY A 23 -22.56 14.05 28.82
C GLY A 23 -22.60 12.53 28.96
N GLY A 24 -21.66 11.85 28.30
CA GLY A 24 -21.35 10.43 28.50
C GLY A 24 -19.91 10.18 28.95
N GLN A 25 -19.69 10.20 30.27
CA GLN A 25 -18.80 9.35 31.07
C GLN A 25 -17.33 9.13 30.65
N ALA A 26 -16.42 9.70 31.47
CA ALA A 26 -15.03 9.30 31.54
C ALA A 26 -14.89 7.85 32.04
N THR A 27 -14.27 6.99 31.22
CA THR A 27 -13.50 5.83 31.68
C THR A 27 -12.28 5.63 30.77
N PRO A 28 -11.03 5.80 31.26
CA PRO A 28 -9.88 5.26 30.57
C PRO A 28 -9.64 3.84 31.08
N THR A 29 -10.43 2.87 30.60
CA THR A 29 -10.04 1.46 30.74
C THR A 29 -9.04 1.14 29.64
N ALA A 30 -7.79 0.95 30.07
CA ALA A 30 -6.70 0.43 29.28
C ALA A 30 -7.15 -0.81 28.49
N VAL A 31 -7.05 -0.73 27.15
CA VAL A 31 -7.09 -1.93 26.30
C VAL A 31 -5.68 -2.25 25.86
N MET A 32 -5.32 -3.50 26.16
CA MET A 32 -4.07 -4.16 25.90
C MET A 32 -3.79 -4.22 24.40
N ALA A 33 -2.50 -4.22 24.06
CA ALA A 33 -2.01 -4.53 22.72
C ALA A 33 -2.41 -5.96 22.36
N ASP A 34 -3.20 -6.11 21.31
CA ASP A 34 -3.43 -7.40 20.66
C ASP A 34 -2.79 -7.37 19.28
N ASP A 35 -1.68 -8.09 19.21
CA ASP A 35 -0.91 -8.41 18.02
C ASP A 35 -1.80 -9.29 17.11
N LYS A 36 -2.54 -8.65 16.20
CA LYS A 36 -3.33 -9.36 15.18
C LYS A 36 -2.64 -9.28 13.82
N LYS A 37 -1.77 -10.26 13.58
CA LYS A 37 -1.54 -10.81 12.24
C LYS A 37 -2.90 -11.22 11.65
N ALA A 38 -3.34 -10.56 10.59
CA ALA A 38 -4.67 -10.85 10.04
C ALA A 38 -4.78 -10.64 8.54
N GLY A 39 -3.99 -11.37 7.74
CA GLY A 39 -4.49 -12.01 6.50
C GLY A 39 -4.94 -11.09 5.36
N GLY A 40 -4.11 -11.05 4.31
CA GLY A 40 -4.34 -10.29 3.09
C GLY A 40 -5.77 -10.36 2.58
N GLY A 41 -6.33 -9.19 2.31
CA GLY A 41 -7.56 -9.04 1.55
C GLY A 41 -7.23 -9.02 0.06
N ASP A 42 -7.78 -9.98 -0.66
CA ASP A 42 -7.88 -10.05 -2.11
C ASP A 42 -8.59 -8.81 -2.67
N ASP A 43 -7.84 -7.76 -2.98
CA ASP A 43 -8.35 -6.67 -3.82
C ASP A 43 -7.28 -6.30 -4.85
N ASP A 44 -7.65 -6.63 -6.09
CA ASP A 44 -7.03 -6.25 -7.35
C ASP A 44 -5.73 -6.98 -7.70
N LYS A 45 -5.85 -7.87 -8.69
CA LYS A 45 -4.77 -8.51 -9.47
C LYS A 45 -3.89 -7.50 -10.23
N LYS A 46 -3.65 -6.30 -9.69
CA LYS A 46 -2.67 -5.37 -10.22
C LYS A 46 -1.31 -5.85 -9.74
N LYS A 47 -0.58 -6.45 -10.68
CA LYS A 47 0.79 -6.93 -10.45
C LYS A 47 1.60 -5.81 -9.82
N ARG A 48 2.25 -6.13 -8.70
CA ARG A 48 3.08 -5.22 -7.94
C ARG A 48 4.09 -4.50 -8.86
N PRO A 49 4.38 -3.20 -8.62
CA PRO A 49 5.28 -2.46 -9.50
C PRO A 49 6.73 -2.93 -9.41
N TRP A 50 7.11 -3.68 -8.38
CA TRP A 50 8.43 -4.29 -8.18
C TRP A 50 8.35 -5.81 -7.97
N LYS A 51 9.45 -6.53 -8.26
CA LYS A 51 9.54 -8.00 -8.09
C LYS A 51 9.84 -8.40 -6.65
N CYS A 52 10.86 -7.80 -6.04
CA CYS A 52 11.24 -7.93 -4.63
C CYS A 52 11.40 -6.52 -4.03
N CYS A 53 11.39 -6.39 -2.71
CA CYS A 53 11.63 -5.12 -2.03
C CYS A 53 12.37 -5.33 -0.70
N ASP A 54 13.56 -4.75 -0.57
CA ASP A 54 14.35 -4.78 0.67
C ASP A 54 13.83 -3.76 1.69
N VAL A 55 13.41 -2.59 1.22
CA VAL A 55 12.98 -1.47 2.07
C VAL A 55 11.54 -1.05 1.74
N PRO A 56 10.52 -1.81 2.20
CA PRO A 56 9.12 -1.42 2.02
C PRO A 56 8.69 -0.36 3.04
N ILE A 57 8.00 0.67 2.56
CA ILE A 57 7.35 1.69 3.38
C ILE A 57 5.84 1.55 3.22
N CYS A 58 5.15 1.13 4.28
CA CYS A 58 3.72 0.83 4.25
C CYS A 58 2.91 1.72 5.21
N THR A 59 1.66 2.01 4.86
CA THR A 59 0.69 2.59 5.79
C THR A 59 0.31 1.58 6.88
N ARG A 60 -0.23 2.07 8.00
CA ARG A 60 -0.76 1.24 9.10
C ARG A 60 -2.23 0.81 8.90
N SER A 61 -2.74 0.90 7.67
CA SER A 61 -4.13 0.51 7.34
C SER A 61 -4.25 -0.99 7.06
N TRP A 62 -5.48 -1.52 7.05
CA TRP A 62 -5.77 -2.90 6.66
C TRP A 62 -6.66 -2.97 5.41
N PRO A 63 -6.18 -3.52 4.28
CA PRO A 63 -4.79 -3.86 3.97
C PRO A 63 -3.90 -2.61 3.83
N PRO A 64 -2.57 -2.77 3.98
CA PRO A 64 -1.64 -1.66 3.89
C PRO A 64 -1.50 -1.16 2.46
N VAL A 65 -1.09 0.09 2.29
CA VAL A 65 -0.61 0.64 1.02
C VAL A 65 0.89 0.82 1.16
N CYS A 66 1.64 0.09 0.34
CA CYS A 66 3.09 0.03 0.38
C CYS A 66 3.72 0.70 -0.84
N ARG A 67 4.93 1.23 -0.66
CA ARG A 67 5.85 1.63 -1.73
C ARG A 67 7.23 1.02 -1.45
N CYS A 68 8.01 0.77 -2.50
CA CYS A 68 9.37 0.28 -2.33
C CYS A 68 10.37 1.44 -2.38
N ALA A 69 11.21 1.56 -1.36
CA ALA A 69 12.23 2.62 -1.27
C ALA A 69 13.58 2.21 -1.86
N ASP A 70 13.66 1.01 -2.45
CA ASP A 70 14.88 0.48 -3.06
C ASP A 70 15.36 1.36 -4.19
N THR A 71 16.68 1.47 -4.26
CA THR A 71 17.37 2.19 -5.32
C THR A 71 18.02 1.17 -6.25
N VAL A 72 17.57 1.14 -7.50
CA VAL A 72 17.96 0.15 -8.50
C VAL A 72 18.62 0.81 -9.70
N GLU A 73 19.39 0.05 -10.48
CA GLU A 73 19.96 0.55 -11.74
C GLU A 73 18.89 0.77 -12.83
N ARG A 74 17.77 0.04 -12.75
CA ARG A 74 16.63 0.15 -13.65
C ARG A 74 15.35 -0.31 -12.95
N CYS A 75 14.28 0.47 -13.04
CA CYS A 75 12.97 0.06 -12.53
C CYS A 75 12.42 -1.16 -13.28
N ALA A 76 11.60 -1.96 -12.61
CA ALA A 76 10.84 -3.02 -13.27
C ALA A 76 9.87 -2.45 -14.30
N SER A 77 9.54 -3.21 -15.35
CA SER A 77 8.62 -2.79 -16.41
C SER A 77 7.18 -2.56 -15.92
N THR A 78 6.85 -3.08 -14.75
CA THR A 78 5.57 -2.89 -14.06
C THR A 78 5.48 -1.56 -13.31
N CYS A 79 6.60 -0.87 -13.10
CA CYS A 79 6.63 0.46 -12.49
C CYS A 79 6.35 1.52 -13.55
N GLN A 80 5.30 2.32 -13.34
CA GLN A 80 4.87 3.40 -14.22
C GLN A 80 5.67 4.68 -13.94
N HIS A 81 5.94 4.99 -12.67
CA HIS A 81 6.69 6.18 -12.25
C HIS A 81 8.08 5.79 -11.76
N CYS A 82 9.07 5.87 -12.66
CA CYS A 82 10.47 5.59 -12.37
C CYS A 82 11.28 6.89 -12.41
N GLU A 83 11.81 7.31 -11.27
CA GLU A 83 12.57 8.56 -11.16
C GLU A 83 14.01 8.32 -10.75
N GLN A 84 14.93 9.17 -11.24
CA GLN A 84 16.32 9.15 -10.80
C GLN A 84 16.42 9.77 -9.40
N VAL A 85 17.16 9.12 -8.50
CA VAL A 85 17.25 9.54 -7.10
C VAL A 85 18.01 10.86 -6.94
N GLU A 86 19.08 11.04 -7.72
CA GLU A 86 19.89 12.26 -7.71
C GLU A 86 20.19 12.70 -9.13
N GLU A 87 19.76 13.91 -9.48
CA GLU A 87 20.07 14.52 -10.78
C GLU A 87 21.57 14.86 -10.85
N GLY A 88 22.24 14.44 -11.92
CA GLY A 88 23.69 14.62 -12.09
C GLY A 88 24.55 13.62 -11.29
N GLY A 89 23.92 12.72 -10.53
CA GLY A 89 24.59 11.63 -9.81
C GLY A 89 24.74 10.34 -10.63
N PRO A 90 25.20 9.24 -9.99
CA PRO A 90 25.19 7.92 -10.61
C PRO A 90 23.77 7.51 -11.01
N ARG A 91 23.63 6.79 -12.14
CA ARG A 91 22.33 6.36 -12.70
C ARG A 91 21.62 5.36 -11.80
N ARG A 92 20.92 5.88 -10.81
CA ARG A 92 20.16 5.15 -9.80
C ARG A 92 18.73 5.63 -9.79
N TYR A 93 17.80 4.70 -9.82
CA TYR A 93 16.38 4.97 -9.97
C TYR A 93 15.57 4.37 -8.83
N ARG A 94 14.44 4.97 -8.55
CA ARG A 94 13.47 4.50 -7.56
C ARG A 94 12.08 4.50 -8.18
N CYS A 95 11.32 3.44 -7.90
CA CYS A 95 9.93 3.37 -8.27
C CYS A 95 9.08 4.15 -7.27
N LEU A 96 8.18 5.01 -7.77
CA LEU A 96 7.28 5.81 -6.93
C LEU A 96 5.85 5.26 -6.86
N ASP A 97 5.55 4.23 -7.65
CA ASP A 97 4.25 3.58 -7.62
C ASP A 97 3.97 2.96 -6.24
N THR A 98 2.68 2.89 -5.90
CA THR A 98 2.20 2.23 -4.68
C THR A 98 1.48 0.93 -5.02
N HIS A 99 1.49 0.01 -4.06
CA HIS A 99 0.78 -1.26 -4.13
C HIS A 99 -0.05 -1.43 -2.86
N ARG A 100 -1.34 -1.77 -3.00
CA ARG A 100 -2.19 -2.12 -1.86
C ARG A 100 -2.02 -3.61 -1.58
N GLY A 101 -1.61 -3.95 -0.36
CA GLY A 101 -1.34 -5.32 0.07
C GLY A 101 0.13 -5.57 0.36
N ASP A 102 0.54 -6.83 0.22
CA ASP A 102 1.86 -7.32 0.62
C ASP A 102 2.99 -6.76 -0.28
N PRO A 103 4.05 -6.16 0.30
CA PRO A 103 5.16 -5.61 -0.47
C PRO A 103 6.04 -6.68 -1.13
N GLY A 104 5.95 -7.95 -0.74
CA GLY A 104 6.70 -9.06 -1.32
C GLY A 104 7.93 -9.49 -0.56
N PRO A 105 8.63 -10.49 -1.11
CA PRO A 105 9.88 -10.95 -0.54
C PRO A 105 10.97 -9.88 -0.68
N ARG A 106 11.98 -9.99 0.19
CA ARG A 106 13.21 -9.21 0.08
C ARG A 106 14.06 -9.70 -1.09
N CYS A 107 14.94 -8.85 -1.58
CA CYS A 107 15.81 -9.19 -2.69
C CYS A 107 16.99 -10.05 -2.18
N GLY A 108 17.28 -11.15 -2.87
CA GLY A 108 18.40 -12.04 -2.55
C GLY A 108 18.12 -13.11 -1.48
N ASP A 109 17.03 -12.96 -0.72
CA ASP A 109 16.41 -14.08 -0.01
C ASP A 109 15.70 -14.92 -1.09
N GLY A 110 16.32 -16.01 -1.53
CA GLY A 110 15.82 -16.86 -2.61
C GLY A 110 14.42 -17.39 -2.30
N GLU A 111 13.40 -16.66 -2.77
CA GLU A 111 12.10 -17.25 -3.05
C GLU A 111 12.19 -17.75 -4.49
N ASP A 112 12.78 -18.94 -4.63
CA ASP A 112 12.71 -19.77 -5.82
C ASP A 112 11.23 -19.92 -6.20
N ASP A 113 10.76 -19.14 -7.16
CA ASP A 113 9.51 -19.36 -7.91
C ASP A 113 9.63 -20.69 -8.69
N GLY A 114 9.61 -21.84 -7.98
CA GLY A 114 9.23 -23.18 -8.43
C GLY A 114 9.67 -23.65 -9.83
N GLY A 115 10.75 -23.11 -10.37
CA GLY A 115 11.20 -23.35 -11.73
C GLY A 115 12.68 -23.65 -11.72
N GLU A 116 13.01 -24.87 -11.27
CA GLU A 116 14.24 -25.62 -11.56
C GLU A 116 15.40 -24.73 -12.04
N TRP A 117 15.94 -23.89 -11.16
CA TRP A 117 17.28 -23.38 -11.32
C TRP A 117 18.12 -24.21 -10.37
N SER A 118 18.93 -25.12 -10.92
CA SER A 118 19.96 -25.79 -10.14
C SER A 118 21.04 -24.76 -9.78
N PRO A 119 21.26 -24.37 -8.52
CA PRO A 119 22.56 -23.87 -8.16
C PRO A 119 23.49 -25.08 -8.26
N THR A 120 24.45 -25.05 -9.20
CA THR A 120 25.57 -25.98 -9.12
C THR A 120 26.07 -25.94 -7.68
N PRO A 121 26.14 -27.09 -6.97
CA PRO A 121 26.77 -27.12 -5.67
C PRO A 121 28.18 -26.61 -5.90
N ARG A 122 28.54 -25.48 -5.27
CA ARG A 122 29.95 -25.11 -5.15
C ARG A 122 30.61 -26.27 -4.43
N LEU A 123 31.23 -27.11 -5.25
CA LEU A 123 32.28 -28.07 -4.98
C LEU A 123 32.38 -28.45 -3.51
N ALA A 124 31.95 -29.68 -3.21
CA ALA A 124 32.40 -30.42 -2.06
C ALA A 124 33.92 -30.28 -1.92
N ARG A 125 34.38 -29.37 -1.06
CA ARG A 125 35.69 -29.43 -0.44
C ARG A 125 35.45 -29.92 0.97
N GLY A 126 35.33 -31.24 1.07
CA GLY A 126 35.49 -31.90 2.34
C GLY A 126 36.85 -31.55 2.92
N HIS A 127 36.87 -31.15 4.18
CA HIS A 127 38.04 -31.34 5.04
C HIS A 127 37.52 -31.73 6.40
N ARG A 128 37.58 -33.04 6.61
CA ARG A 128 37.58 -33.68 7.91
C ARG A 128 38.97 -33.43 8.51
N PHE A 129 39.04 -32.78 9.66
CA PHE A 129 39.99 -33.03 10.74
C PHE A 129 39.33 -32.62 12.05
#